data_AF-A0A7W5TKG6-F1
#
_entry.id   AF-A0A7W5TKG6-F1
#
_cell.length_a   1.000
_cell.length_b   1.000
_cell.length_c   1.000
_cell.angle_alpha   90.00
_cell.angle_beta   90.00
_cell.angle_gamma   90.00
#
_symmetry.space_group_name_H-M   'P 1'
#
loop_
_entity.id
_entity.type
_entity.pdbx_description
1 polymer ?
#
loop_
_entity_poly.entity_id
_entity_poly.type
_entity_poly.pdbx_seq_one_letter_code
_entity_poly.pdbx_strand_id
1 'polypeptide(L)'
;MTPEPVTIDEDAPLSRVAGLMQDRGIKRIPVLRDGNLVGIVSRADLLQVIYSAKSDDTATGDEAIRRSILVRLGENTGLEGLDVSVTVANGVVHFWGNVETAACRRAARILAEGVNGVRGVVEHFPESPPQ
;
A
#
# COMPACT_ATOMS: atom_id res chain seq x y z
N MET A 1 30.61 -28.26 7.16
CA MET A 1 30.95 -26.85 7.51
C MET A 1 31.67 -26.27 6.31
N THR A 2 31.24 -25.10 5.83
CA THR A 2 31.96 -24.41 4.74
C THR A 2 33.08 -23.58 5.37
N PRO A 3 34.35 -23.85 5.05
CA PRO A 3 35.43 -22.98 5.47
C PRO A 3 35.26 -21.65 4.74
N GLU A 4 35.25 -20.53 5.49
CA GLU A 4 35.16 -19.16 4.96
C GLU A 4 33.86 -18.82 4.21
N PRO A 5 32.73 -18.61 4.93
CA PRO A 5 31.52 -18.11 4.31
C PRO A 5 31.75 -16.71 3.71
N VAL A 6 31.20 -16.47 2.53
CA VAL A 6 31.11 -15.12 1.95
C VAL A 6 30.19 -14.29 2.83
N THR A 7 30.67 -13.14 3.32
CA THR A 7 29.94 -12.20 4.17
C THR A 7 29.76 -10.84 3.50
N ILE A 8 28.86 -10.02 4.04
CA ILE A 8 28.68 -8.62 3.66
C ILE A 8 28.68 -7.72 4.89
N ASP A 9 28.96 -6.45 4.68
CA ASP A 9 28.70 -5.40 5.66
C ASP A 9 27.21 -5.06 5.73
N GLU A 10 26.73 -4.57 6.86
CA GLU A 10 25.33 -4.21 7.08
C GLU A 10 24.81 -3.09 6.18
N ASP A 11 25.68 -2.17 5.79
CA ASP A 11 25.32 -1.03 4.93
C ASP A 11 25.43 -1.39 3.43
N ALA A 12 25.73 -2.66 3.12
CA ALA A 12 25.86 -3.11 1.75
C ALA A 12 24.52 -3.01 0.99
N PRO A 13 24.51 -2.44 -0.24
CA PRO A 13 23.28 -2.28 -1.00
C PRO A 13 22.70 -3.63 -1.42
N LEU A 14 21.37 -3.75 -1.42
CA LEU A 14 20.68 -5.01 -1.77
C LEU A 14 21.06 -5.56 -3.15
N SER A 15 21.37 -4.68 -4.11
CA SER A 15 21.87 -5.08 -5.44
C SER A 15 23.18 -5.86 -5.36
N ARG A 16 24.09 -5.48 -4.46
CA ARG A 16 25.35 -6.17 -4.20
C ARG A 16 25.10 -7.55 -3.59
N VAL A 17 24.16 -7.63 -2.65
CA VAL A 17 23.75 -8.90 -2.01
C VAL A 17 23.19 -9.86 -3.05
N ALA A 18 22.27 -9.38 -3.90
CA ALA A 18 21.66 -10.17 -4.96
C ALA A 18 22.71 -10.66 -5.98
N GLY A 19 23.62 -9.78 -6.39
CA GLY A 19 24.73 -10.14 -7.28
C GLY A 19 25.63 -11.23 -6.68
N LEU A 20 26.03 -11.08 -5.41
CA LEU A 20 26.84 -12.10 -4.71
C LEU A 20 26.13 -13.46 -4.62
N MET A 21 24.83 -13.46 -4.32
CA MET A 21 24.03 -14.70 -4.29
C MET A 21 23.98 -15.39 -5.66
N GLN A 22 23.81 -14.61 -6.72
CA GLN A 22 23.75 -15.11 -8.09
C GLN A 22 25.12 -15.62 -8.57
N ASP A 23 26.16 -14.81 -8.43
CA ASP A 23 27.51 -15.10 -8.93
C ASP A 23 28.14 -16.31 -8.23
N ARG A 24 27.89 -16.47 -6.93
CA ARG A 24 28.47 -17.54 -6.11
C ARG A 24 27.53 -18.73 -5.92
N GLY A 25 26.29 -18.66 -6.41
CA GLY A 25 25.28 -19.70 -6.21
C GLY A 25 24.90 -19.92 -4.74
N ILE A 26 25.10 -18.91 -3.88
CA ILE A 26 24.84 -18.98 -2.44
C ILE A 26 23.46 -18.46 -2.11
N LYS A 27 22.72 -19.18 -1.24
CA LYS A 27 21.33 -18.84 -0.92
C LYS A 27 21.18 -17.88 0.26
N ARG A 28 22.24 -17.76 1.07
CA ARG A 28 22.28 -17.03 2.33
C ARG A 28 23.66 -16.43 2.52
N ILE A 29 23.71 -15.22 3.05
CA ILE A 29 24.93 -14.46 3.29
C ILE A 29 24.86 -13.92 4.72
N PRO A 30 25.85 -14.20 5.58
CA PRO A 30 25.96 -13.56 6.89
C PRO A 30 26.28 -12.06 6.76
N VAL A 31 25.64 -11.26 7.60
CA VAL A 31 25.80 -9.80 7.67
C VAL A 31 26.64 -9.46 8.90
N LEU A 32 27.69 -8.67 8.71
CA LEU A 32 28.60 -8.25 9.76
C LEU A 32 28.47 -6.74 10.01
N ARG A 33 28.63 -6.34 11.28
CA ARG A 33 28.87 -4.96 11.72
C ARG A 33 30.15 -4.95 12.55
N ASP A 34 31.14 -4.16 12.15
CA ASP A 34 32.44 -4.10 12.84
C ASP A 34 33.09 -5.48 13.04
N GLY A 35 32.96 -6.37 12.06
CA GLY A 35 33.47 -7.74 12.13
C GLY A 35 32.65 -8.72 12.98
N ASN A 36 31.58 -8.26 13.63
CA ASN A 36 30.67 -9.10 14.42
C ASN A 36 29.45 -9.52 13.61
N LEU A 37 29.04 -10.77 13.73
CA LEU A 37 27.84 -11.28 13.08
C LEU A 37 26.58 -10.66 13.69
N VAL A 38 25.85 -9.88 12.89
CA VAL A 38 24.61 -9.22 13.32
C VAL A 38 23.36 -9.82 12.69
N GLY A 39 23.50 -10.57 11.60
CA GLY A 39 22.34 -11.17 10.95
C GLY A 39 22.69 -12.08 9.77
N ILE A 40 21.65 -12.55 9.10
CA ILE A 40 21.75 -13.35 7.88
C ILE A 40 20.69 -12.84 6.92
N VAL A 41 21.09 -12.58 5.68
CA VAL A 41 20.17 -12.27 4.57
C VAL A 41 20.09 -13.47 3.63
N SER A 42 18.88 -13.83 3.25
CA SER A 42 18.59 -14.93 2.33
C SER A 42 17.91 -14.43 1.06
N ARG A 43 17.92 -15.29 0.03
CA ARG A 43 17.17 -15.02 -1.21
C ARG A 43 15.66 -14.81 -0.96
N ALA A 44 15.10 -15.47 0.06
CA ALA A 44 13.70 -15.28 0.43
C ALA A 44 13.45 -13.87 0.99
N ASP A 45 14.39 -13.35 1.78
CA ASP A 45 14.30 -11.98 2.33
C ASP A 45 14.37 -10.95 1.20
N LEU A 46 15.23 -11.16 0.18
CA LEU A 46 15.27 -10.31 -1.01
C LEU A 46 13.94 -10.31 -1.77
N LEU A 47 13.30 -11.48 -1.90
CA LEU A 47 11.98 -11.59 -2.52
C LEU A 47 10.89 -10.92 -1.68
N GLN A 48 10.98 -11.03 -0.35
CA GLN A 48 10.07 -10.36 0.56
C GLN A 48 10.20 -8.83 0.46
N VAL A 49 11.41 -8.29 0.31
CA VAL A 49 11.61 -6.86 0.06
C VAL A 49 11.03 -6.44 -1.28
N ILE A 50 11.18 -7.23 -2.35
CA ILE A 50 10.54 -6.93 -3.65
C ILE A 50 9.01 -6.97 -3.55
N TYR A 51 8.48 -7.91 -2.76
CA TYR A 51 7.05 -8.01 -2.50
C TYR A 51 6.54 -6.85 -1.65
N SER A 52 7.31 -6.42 -0.65
CA SER A 52 6.93 -5.37 0.30
C SER A 52 7.19 -3.96 -0.25
N ALA A 53 8.19 -3.80 -1.13
CA ALA A 53 8.43 -2.55 -1.87
C ALA A 53 7.36 -2.31 -2.96
N LYS A 54 6.55 -3.33 -3.27
CA LYS A 54 5.30 -3.19 -4.04
C LYS A 54 4.08 -2.96 -3.16
N SER A 55 4.25 -2.86 -1.83
CA SER A 55 3.18 -2.68 -0.86
C SER A 55 3.38 -1.45 0.01
N ASP A 56 3.96 -0.39 -0.55
CA ASP A 56 3.46 0.95 -0.24
C ASP A 56 2.44 1.30 -1.33
N ASP A 57 1.24 1.61 -0.88
CA ASP A 57 -0.01 1.85 -1.59
C ASP A 57 -0.78 0.63 -2.14
N THR A 58 -1.75 0.22 -1.31
CA THR A 58 -3.00 -0.50 -1.62
C THR A 58 -2.87 -1.97 -2.01
N ALA A 59 -3.54 -2.84 -1.25
CA ALA A 59 -3.91 -4.17 -1.73
C ALA A 59 -4.47 -3.99 -3.15
N THR A 60 -4.03 -4.79 -4.13
CA THR A 60 -4.31 -4.59 -5.57
C THR A 60 -5.81 -4.37 -5.90
N GLY A 61 -6.72 -4.75 -5.01
CA GLY A 61 -8.14 -4.42 -5.07
C GLY A 61 -8.51 -2.99 -4.63
N ASP A 62 -7.90 -2.47 -3.57
CA ASP A 62 -8.25 -1.17 -2.98
C ASP A 62 -7.96 0.01 -3.92
N GLU A 63 -6.84 -0.02 -4.65
CA GLU A 63 -6.55 1.03 -5.65
C GLU A 63 -7.50 0.95 -6.84
N ALA A 64 -7.82 -0.26 -7.29
CA ALA A 64 -8.79 -0.47 -8.35
C ALA A 64 -10.19 0.00 -7.93
N ILE A 65 -10.56 -0.24 -6.68
CA ILE A 65 -11.78 0.27 -6.04
C ILE A 65 -11.72 1.80 -6.01
N ARG A 66 -10.66 2.39 -5.45
CA ARG A 66 -10.47 3.84 -5.36
C ARG A 66 -10.61 4.51 -6.72
N ARG A 67 -9.90 4.02 -7.73
CA ARG A 67 -9.94 4.56 -9.09
C ARG A 67 -11.34 4.45 -9.71
N SER A 68 -12.01 3.32 -9.53
CA SER A 68 -13.38 3.12 -10.02
C SER A 68 -14.37 4.10 -9.37
N ILE A 69 -14.21 4.35 -8.07
CA ILE A 69 -15.02 5.32 -7.33
C ILE A 69 -14.75 6.74 -7.86
N LEU A 70 -13.48 7.14 -7.99
CA LEU A 70 -13.13 8.47 -8.48
C LEU A 70 -13.66 8.74 -9.90
N VAL A 71 -13.54 7.79 -10.83
CA VAL A 71 -14.10 7.91 -12.19
C VAL A 71 -15.61 8.09 -12.14
N ARG A 72 -16.32 7.26 -11.39
CA ARG A 72 -17.80 7.33 -11.30
C ARG A 72 -18.28 8.61 -10.62
N LEU A 73 -17.56 9.10 -9.61
CA LEU A 73 -17.87 10.38 -8.99
C LEU A 73 -17.73 11.52 -9.99
N GLY A 74 -16.65 11.54 -10.79
CA GLY A 74 -16.46 12.54 -11.85
C GLY A 74 -17.55 12.49 -12.94
N GLU A 75 -18.02 11.30 -13.31
CA GLU A 75 -18.96 11.13 -14.43
C GLU A 75 -20.44 11.31 -14.07
N ASN A 76 -20.87 11.00 -12.83
CA ASN A 76 -22.29 10.73 -12.55
C ASN A 76 -22.93 11.55 -11.41
N THR A 77 -22.27 12.56 -10.85
CA THR A 77 -22.78 13.12 -9.59
C THR A 77 -22.93 14.63 -9.46
N GLY A 78 -22.47 15.44 -10.43
CA GLY A 78 -22.45 16.90 -10.22
C GLY A 78 -21.65 17.31 -8.97
N LEU A 79 -20.78 16.43 -8.47
CA LEU A 79 -19.81 16.67 -7.40
C LEU A 79 -18.51 17.27 -7.97
N GLU A 80 -18.54 17.75 -9.22
CA GLU A 80 -17.45 18.47 -9.87
C GLU A 80 -17.12 19.71 -9.03
N GLY A 81 -16.00 19.66 -8.31
CA GLY A 81 -15.50 20.77 -7.49
C GLY A 81 -15.72 20.64 -5.97
N LEU A 82 -16.17 19.49 -5.47
CA LEU A 82 -16.15 19.24 -4.02
C LEU A 82 -14.77 18.74 -3.59
N ASP A 83 -14.23 19.33 -2.51
CA ASP A 83 -13.06 18.84 -1.79
C ASP A 83 -13.41 17.54 -1.06
N VAL A 84 -13.56 16.44 -1.81
CA VAL A 84 -13.80 15.10 -1.28
C VAL A 84 -12.56 14.26 -1.51
N SER A 85 -11.90 13.91 -0.41
CA SER A 85 -10.82 12.93 -0.40
C SER A 85 -11.38 11.54 -0.15
N VAL A 86 -10.90 10.58 -0.94
CA VAL A 86 -11.32 9.18 -0.88
C VAL A 86 -10.11 8.31 -0.59
N THR A 87 -10.21 7.47 0.44
CA THR A 87 -9.18 6.47 0.79
C THR A 87 -9.84 5.10 0.89
N VAL A 88 -9.14 4.06 0.45
CA VAL A 88 -9.65 2.68 0.51
C VAL A 88 -8.66 1.81 1.25
N ALA A 89 -9.14 1.05 2.22
CA ALA A 89 -8.34 0.11 3.00
C ALA A 89 -9.14 -1.16 3.28
N ASN A 90 -8.62 -2.32 2.84
CA ASN A 90 -9.22 -3.64 3.00
C ASN A 90 -10.66 -3.74 2.44
N GLY A 91 -10.95 -3.05 1.35
CA GLY A 91 -12.28 -2.93 0.75
C GLY A 91 -13.22 -1.97 1.48
N VAL A 92 -12.76 -1.24 2.50
CA VAL A 92 -13.53 -0.21 3.19
C VAL A 92 -13.19 1.15 2.61
N VAL A 93 -14.20 1.88 2.16
CA VAL A 93 -14.07 3.21 1.56
C VAL A 93 -14.27 4.26 2.63
N HIS A 94 -13.36 5.22 2.73
CA HIS A 94 -13.43 6.36 3.61
C HIS A 94 -13.61 7.64 2.80
N PHE A 95 -14.69 8.37 3.08
CA PHE A 95 -14.94 9.70 2.52
C PHE A 95 -14.60 10.77 3.54
N TRP A 96 -13.81 11.75 3.12
CA TRP A 96 -13.46 12.95 3.87
C TRP A 96 -13.77 14.17 3.01
N GLY A 97 -14.24 15.27 3.60
CA GLY A 97 -14.48 16.49 2.82
C GLY A 97 -15.60 17.36 3.35
N ASN A 98 -15.96 18.39 2.57
CA ASN A 98 -17.12 19.22 2.85
C ASN A 98 -18.26 18.86 1.87
N VAL A 99 -19.17 17.98 2.29
CA VAL A 99 -20.37 17.64 1.51
C VAL A 99 -21.59 18.16 2.26
N GLU A 100 -22.08 19.32 1.83
CA GLU A 100 -23.09 20.10 2.55
C GLU A 100 -24.48 19.47 2.49
N THR A 101 -24.84 18.81 1.38
CA THR A 101 -26.19 18.26 1.22
C THR A 101 -26.28 16.77 1.57
N ALA A 102 -27.32 16.39 2.30
CA ALA A 102 -27.61 14.99 2.63
C ALA A 102 -27.89 14.15 1.37
N ALA A 103 -28.35 14.76 0.28
CA ALA A 103 -28.55 14.10 -1.00
C ALA A 103 -27.22 13.67 -1.64
N CYS A 104 -26.23 14.56 -1.65
CA CYS A 104 -24.89 14.26 -2.19
C CYS A 104 -24.18 13.17 -1.39
N ARG A 105 -24.25 13.21 -0.04
CA ARG A 105 -23.66 12.16 0.81
C ARG A 105 -24.24 10.77 0.49
N ARG A 106 -25.57 10.69 0.38
CA ARG A 106 -26.26 9.45 0.01
C ARG A 106 -25.85 8.96 -1.39
N ALA A 107 -25.74 9.87 -2.36
CA ALA A 107 -25.33 9.50 -3.72
C ALA A 107 -23.91 8.94 -3.76
N ALA A 108 -22.95 9.58 -3.08
CA ALA A 108 -21.57 9.12 -3.01
C ALA A 108 -21.46 7.72 -2.38
N ARG A 109 -22.23 7.47 -1.31
CA ARG A 109 -22.30 6.15 -0.67
C ARG A 109 -22.85 5.07 -1.59
N ILE A 110 -24.01 5.32 -2.21
CA ILE A 110 -24.64 4.36 -3.14
C ILE A 110 -23.70 4.01 -4.30
N LEU A 111 -22.94 4.99 -4.79
CA LEU A 111 -21.96 4.78 -5.85
C LEU A 111 -20.78 3.93 -5.40
N ALA A 112 -20.23 4.20 -4.22
CA ALA A 112 -19.14 3.41 -3.65
C ALA A 112 -19.58 1.96 -3.39
N GLU A 113 -20.75 1.75 -2.79
CA GLU A 113 -21.31 0.42 -2.56
C GLU A 113 -21.56 -0.36 -3.87
N GLY A 114 -21.79 0.34 -4.97
CA GLY A 114 -21.92 -0.25 -6.31
C GLY A 114 -20.60 -0.66 -6.99
N VAL A 115 -19.44 -0.46 -6.35
CA VAL A 115 -18.13 -0.85 -6.87
C VAL A 115 -17.76 -2.24 -6.36
N ASN A 116 -17.35 -3.11 -7.29
CA ASN A 116 -16.95 -4.48 -6.97
C ASN A 116 -15.71 -4.46 -6.05
N GLY A 117 -15.80 -5.15 -4.91
CA GLY A 117 -14.76 -5.24 -3.90
C GLY A 117 -14.99 -4.34 -2.69
N VAL A 118 -15.98 -3.44 -2.72
CA VAL A 118 -16.37 -2.64 -1.56
C VAL A 118 -17.11 -3.51 -0.54
N ARG A 119 -16.61 -3.49 0.70
CA ARG A 119 -17.18 -4.20 1.86
C ARG A 119 -17.90 -3.27 2.82
N GLY A 120 -17.61 -1.97 2.77
CA GLY A 120 -18.24 -0.97 3.61
C GLY A 120 -17.81 0.45 3.25
N VAL A 121 -18.59 1.42 3.72
CA VAL A 121 -18.36 2.85 3.50
C VAL A 121 -18.44 3.58 4.83
N VAL A 122 -17.44 4.41 5.11
CA VAL A 122 -17.36 5.25 6.30
C VAL A 122 -17.26 6.71 5.87
N GLU A 123 -18.10 7.55 6.45
CA GLU A 123 -18.16 8.98 6.16
C GLU A 123 -17.58 9.77 7.33
N HIS A 124 -16.60 10.62 7.05
CA HIS A 124 -15.95 11.52 8.01
C HIS A 124 -16.30 12.98 7.70
N PHE A 125 -17.57 13.25 7.38
CA PHE A 125 -18.04 14.61 7.17
C PHE A 125 -18.27 15.30 8.52
N PRO A 126 -17.82 16.54 8.73
CA PRO A 126 -18.18 17.27 9.93
C PRO A 126 -19.70 17.39 10.01
N GLU A 127 -20.29 16.94 11.12
CA GLU A 127 -21.71 17.20 11.39
C GLU A 127 -21.89 18.71 11.44
N SER A 128 -22.66 19.27 10.51
CA SER A 128 -23.12 20.65 10.66
C SER A 128 -23.89 20.72 11.99
N PRO A 129 -23.61 21.71 12.86
CA PRO A 129 -24.34 21.86 14.11
C PRO A 129 -25.84 21.98 13.80
N PRO A 130 -26.72 21.38 14.63
CA PRO A 130 -28.16 21.53 14.44
C PRO A 130 -28.52 23.02 14.48
N GLN A 131 -29.27 23.47 13.46
CA GLN A 131 -29.86 24.82 13.42
C GLN A 131 -31.07 24.92 14.35
#